data_AF-B6IH39-F1
#
_entry.id   AF-B6IH39-F1
#
_cell.length_a   1.000
_cell.length_b   1.000
_cell.length_c   1.000
_cell.angle_alpha   90.00
_cell.angle_beta   90.00
_cell.angle_gamma   90.00
#
_symmetry.space_group_name_H-M   'P 1'
#
loop_
_entity.id
_entity.type
_entity.pdbx_description
1 polymer ?
#
loop_
_entity_poly.entity_id
_entity_poly.type
_entity_poly.pdbx_seq_one_letter_code
_entity_poly.pdbx_strand_id
1 'polypeptide(L)'
;MSFDNLFNYAYAFVILSYIYMLLTVGVVWKMYKVYYANKMILKAIVVHRCLFQTFIWMQIANLLFFIFDNIVFRLPSTGFFTKLCDYLAPSHLLKVLYMLQLFSNYSSIYYSFLFCLTRLIILFITESHEKHSNKVICKKLCFVFIPITLITPIIADFYMIPAPGACRPLKPPYPPGAISISYGPSLFNVHSLIFDISDMCPFLDKN
;
A
#
# COMPACT_ATOMS: atom_id res chain seq x y z
N MET A 1 -25.21 9.31 20.02
CA MET A 1 -24.07 8.41 20.31
C MET A 1 -22.84 9.30 20.43
N SER A 2 -22.22 9.42 21.61
CA SER A 2 -21.20 10.46 21.88
C SER A 2 -19.95 10.30 21.00
N PHE A 3 -19.43 11.40 20.45
CA PHE A 3 -18.24 11.44 19.59
C PHE A 3 -17.00 10.82 20.25
N ASP A 4 -16.91 10.89 21.59
CA ASP A 4 -15.81 10.32 22.37
C ASP A 4 -15.69 8.79 22.21
N ASN A 5 -16.84 8.11 22.05
CA ASN A 5 -16.85 6.66 21.88
C ASN A 5 -16.37 6.25 20.48
N LEU A 6 -16.70 7.03 19.44
CA LEU A 6 -16.23 6.78 18.08
C LEU A 6 -14.70 6.89 17.99
N PHE A 7 -14.13 7.88 18.67
CA PHE A 7 -12.69 8.13 18.70
C PHE A 7 -11.95 7.00 19.44
N ASN A 8 -12.48 6.54 20.57
CA ASN A 8 -11.94 5.39 21.31
C ASN A 8 -11.92 4.10 20.47
N TYR A 9 -12.97 3.82 19.69
CA TYR A 9 -12.99 2.68 18.77
C TYR A 9 -11.98 2.82 17.63
N ALA A 10 -11.83 4.02 17.06
CA ALA A 10 -10.84 4.28 16.02
C ALA A 10 -9.40 4.07 16.51
N TYR A 11 -9.08 4.55 17.72
CA TYR A 11 -7.77 4.33 18.34
C TYR A 11 -7.49 2.84 18.61
N ALA A 12 -8.47 2.12 19.15
CA ALA A 12 -8.34 0.68 19.39
C ALA A 12 -8.08 -0.08 18.07
N PHE A 13 -8.78 0.27 16.99
CA PHE A 13 -8.57 -0.34 15.67
C PHE A 13 -7.18 -0.06 15.09
N VAL A 14 -6.67 1.17 15.29
CA VAL A 14 -5.31 1.55 14.86
C VAL A 14 -4.27 0.72 15.62
N ILE A 15 -4.37 0.64 16.95
CA ILE A 15 -3.44 -0.17 17.79
C ILE A 15 -3.50 -1.64 17.37
N LEU A 16 -4.70 -2.18 17.17
CA LEU A 16 -4.89 -3.56 16.71
C LEU A 16 -4.23 -3.80 15.34
N SER A 17 -4.35 -2.85 14.41
CA SER A 17 -3.72 -2.91 13.10
C SER A 17 -2.19 -2.94 13.20
N TYR A 18 -1.60 -2.17 14.11
CA TYR A 18 -0.15 -2.19 14.37
C TYR A 18 0.33 -3.52 14.98
N ILE A 19 -0.42 -4.06 15.94
CA ILE A 19 -0.11 -5.36 16.54
C ILE A 19 -0.15 -6.46 15.47
N TYR A 20 -1.18 -6.46 14.63
CA TYR A 20 -1.29 -7.39 13.51
C TYR A 20 -0.09 -7.28 12.57
N MET A 21 0.33 -6.06 12.23
CA MET A 21 1.50 -5.82 11.38
C MET A 21 2.82 -6.30 12.00
N LEU A 22 3.02 -6.15 13.31
CA LEU A 22 4.19 -6.71 13.98
C LEU A 22 4.20 -8.24 13.95
N LEU A 23 3.04 -8.86 14.14
CA LEU A 23 2.88 -10.31 14.04
C LEU A 23 3.19 -10.82 12.62
N THR A 24 2.71 -10.13 11.58
CA THR A 24 2.96 -10.54 10.19
C THR A 24 4.45 -10.45 9.85
N VAL A 25 5.16 -9.39 10.27
CA VAL A 25 6.62 -9.28 10.13
C VAL A 25 7.33 -10.44 10.80
N GLY A 26 6.96 -10.77 12.05
CA GLY A 26 7.57 -11.87 12.79
C GLY A 26 7.41 -13.22 12.09
N VAL A 27 6.22 -13.50 11.56
CA VAL A 27 5.94 -14.74 10.82
C VAL A 27 6.73 -14.80 9.51
N VAL A 28 6.70 -13.74 8.72
CA VAL A 28 7.41 -13.67 7.42
C VAL A 28 8.91 -13.81 7.62
N TRP A 29 9.48 -13.16 8.65
CA TRP A 29 10.89 -13.28 8.99
C TRP A 29 11.27 -14.71 9.38
N LYS A 30 10.45 -15.37 10.21
CA LYS A 30 10.65 -16.77 10.59
C LYS A 30 10.59 -17.70 9.37
N MET A 31 9.62 -17.51 8.48
CA MET A 31 9.50 -18.26 7.23
C MET A 31 10.73 -18.06 6.33
N TYR A 32 11.19 -16.81 6.19
CA TYR A 32 12.39 -16.49 5.41
C TYR A 32 13.64 -17.18 5.97
N LYS A 33 13.84 -17.13 7.30
CA LYS A 33 14.98 -17.78 7.97
C LYS A 33 14.98 -19.29 7.76
N VAL A 34 13.83 -19.95 7.92
CA VAL A 34 13.67 -21.40 7.71
C VAL A 34 13.91 -21.77 6.24
N TYR A 35 13.44 -20.94 5.30
CA TYR A 35 13.62 -21.15 3.87
C TYR A 35 15.10 -21.12 3.46
N TYR A 36 15.88 -20.17 3.98
CA TYR A 36 17.31 -20.06 3.65
C TYR A 36 18.17 -21.13 4.33
N ALA A 37 17.78 -21.59 5.52
CA ALA A 37 18.49 -22.64 6.25
C ALA A 37 18.35 -24.02 5.57
N ASN A 38 17.17 -24.33 5.01
CA ASN A 38 16.86 -25.66 4.48
C ASN A 38 16.92 -25.74 2.93
N LYS A 39 18.09 -25.43 2.35
CA LYS A 39 18.33 -25.50 0.88
C LYS A 39 18.05 -26.88 0.25
N MET A 40 18.16 -27.97 1.02
CA MET A 40 18.02 -29.36 0.53
C MET A 40 16.56 -29.79 0.29
N ILE A 41 15.62 -29.40 1.16
CA ILE A 41 14.17 -29.66 0.98
C ILE A 41 13.62 -28.88 -0.22
N LEU A 42 14.21 -27.72 -0.49
CA LEU A 42 13.84 -26.81 -1.57
C LEU A 42 14.08 -27.37 -2.99
N LYS A 43 15.04 -28.29 -3.14
CA LYS A 43 15.38 -28.92 -4.42
C LYS A 43 14.37 -29.98 -4.84
N ALA A 44 13.68 -30.60 -3.89
CA ALA A 44 12.75 -31.71 -4.14
C ALA A 44 11.38 -31.26 -4.66
N ILE A 45 10.96 -30.02 -4.39
CA ILE A 45 9.64 -29.50 -4.81
C ILE A 45 9.76 -28.06 -5.32
N VAL A 46 10.19 -27.91 -6.57
CA VAL A 46 10.37 -26.63 -7.26
C VAL A 46 9.08 -25.78 -7.30
N VAL A 47 7.90 -26.42 -7.28
CA VAL A 47 6.58 -25.76 -7.26
C VAL A 47 6.40 -24.90 -5.99
N HIS A 48 6.92 -25.35 -4.84
CA HIS A 48 6.84 -24.58 -3.59
C HIS A 48 7.75 -23.35 -3.61
N ARG A 49 8.86 -23.36 -4.35
CA ARG A 49 9.78 -22.21 -4.42
C ARG A 49 9.12 -21.00 -5.10
N CYS A 50 8.39 -21.22 -6.18
CA CYS A 50 7.69 -20.16 -6.90
C CYS A 50 6.63 -19.47 -6.02
N LEU A 51 5.73 -20.28 -5.46
CA LEU A 51 4.66 -19.81 -4.58
C LEU A 51 5.20 -19.09 -3.35
N PHE A 52 6.26 -19.62 -2.77
CA PHE A 52 6.90 -18.99 -1.61
C PHE A 52 7.50 -17.64 -1.99
N GLN A 53 8.15 -17.53 -3.15
CA GLN A 53 8.73 -16.28 -3.60
C GLN A 53 7.65 -15.22 -3.86
N THR A 54 6.56 -15.57 -4.56
CA THR A 54 5.45 -14.62 -4.80
C THR A 54 4.73 -14.23 -3.51
N PHE A 55 4.59 -15.16 -2.56
CA PHE A 55 4.08 -14.88 -1.22
C PHE A 55 4.95 -13.85 -0.48
N ILE A 56 6.27 -14.03 -0.45
CA ILE A 56 7.17 -13.07 0.21
C ILE A 56 7.09 -11.69 -0.44
N TRP A 57 7.07 -11.60 -1.77
CA TRP A 57 6.91 -10.33 -2.48
C TRP A 57 5.59 -9.62 -2.15
N MET A 58 4.48 -10.37 -2.10
CA MET A 58 3.17 -9.86 -1.66
C MET A 58 3.25 -9.27 -0.24
N GLN A 59 3.86 -10.00 0.70
CA GLN A 59 3.95 -9.52 2.09
C GLN A 59 4.83 -8.27 2.23
N ILE A 60 5.94 -8.20 1.50
CA ILE A 60 6.81 -7.01 1.48
C ILE A 60 6.06 -5.80 0.91
N ALA A 61 5.35 -5.96 -0.21
CA ALA A 61 4.61 -4.87 -0.84
C ALA A 61 3.45 -4.37 0.05
N ASN A 62 2.70 -5.28 0.67
CA ASN A 62 1.62 -4.93 1.59
C ASN A 62 2.14 -4.21 2.84
N LEU A 63 3.34 -4.59 3.30
CA LEU A 63 3.98 -3.92 4.44
C LEU A 63 4.46 -2.52 4.10
N LEU A 64 5.09 -2.34 2.93
CA LEU A 64 5.47 -1.01 2.45
C LEU A 64 4.24 -0.10 2.32
N PHE A 65 3.17 -0.61 1.71
CA PHE A 65 1.90 0.12 1.62
C PHE A 65 1.38 0.55 2.99
N PHE A 66 1.35 -0.36 3.98
CA PHE A 66 0.92 0.00 5.33
C PHE A 66 1.80 1.10 5.94
N ILE A 67 3.13 1.01 5.81
CA ILE A 67 4.04 2.03 6.37
C ILE A 67 3.79 3.40 5.74
N PHE A 68 3.74 3.47 4.42
CA PHE A 68 3.51 4.74 3.72
C PHE A 68 2.10 5.29 3.97
N ASP A 69 1.07 4.44 4.11
CA ASP A 69 -0.30 4.85 4.42
C ASP A 69 -0.39 5.50 5.80
N ASN A 70 0.31 4.90 6.77
CA ASN A 70 0.38 5.45 8.11
C ASN A 70 1.09 6.80 8.11
N ILE A 71 2.20 6.94 7.37
CA ILE A 71 2.95 8.20 7.30
C ILE A 71 2.16 9.30 6.60
N VAL A 72 1.49 9.00 5.48
CA VAL A 72 0.83 10.00 4.62
C VAL A 72 -0.57 10.37 5.11
N PHE A 73 -1.33 9.44 5.71
CA PHE A 73 -2.72 9.69 6.08
C PHE A 73 -2.98 9.64 7.59
N ARG A 74 -2.36 8.72 8.32
CA ARG A 74 -2.70 8.52 9.76
C ARG A 74 -1.89 9.39 10.70
N LEU A 75 -0.61 9.64 10.45
CA LEU A 75 0.20 10.57 11.25
C LEU A 75 -0.31 12.03 11.15
N PRO A 76 -0.61 12.58 9.96
CA PRO A 76 -1.06 13.97 9.88
C PRO A 76 -2.48 14.19 10.45
N SER A 77 -3.34 13.17 10.48
CA SER A 77 -4.65 13.26 11.12
C SER A 77 -4.61 13.31 12.66
N THR A 78 -3.49 12.95 13.29
CA THR A 78 -3.27 13.10 14.74
C THR A 78 -2.74 14.49 15.15
N GLY A 79 -2.40 15.35 14.18
CA GLY A 79 -1.87 16.69 14.44
C GLY A 79 -0.39 16.72 14.85
N PHE A 80 0.33 15.59 14.77
CA PHE A 80 1.76 15.55 15.08
C PHE A 80 2.62 16.22 13.98
N PHE A 81 2.16 16.14 12.72
CA PHE A 81 2.86 16.69 11.55
C PHE A 81 2.50 18.15 11.23
N THR A 82 1.59 18.77 11.97
CA THR A 82 1.07 20.12 11.70
C THR A 82 2.17 21.17 11.71
N LYS A 83 3.01 21.16 12.74
CA LYS A 83 4.17 22.07 12.86
C LYS A 83 5.23 21.82 11.77
N LEU A 84 5.36 20.56 11.35
CA LEU A 84 6.27 20.19 10.27
C LEU A 84 5.73 20.70 8.93
N CYS A 85 4.41 20.65 8.71
CA CYS A 85 3.82 21.10 7.46
C CYS A 85 3.80 22.63 7.32
N ASP A 86 3.61 23.38 8.41
CA ASP A 86 3.74 24.84 8.40
C ASP A 86 5.16 25.29 8.03
N TYR A 87 6.19 24.51 8.38
CA TYR A 87 7.58 24.76 8.00
C TYR A 87 7.93 24.30 6.58
N LEU A 88 7.19 23.33 6.03
CA LEU A 88 7.48 22.68 4.73
C LEU A 88 6.52 23.07 3.59
N ALA A 89 5.69 24.10 3.75
CA ALA A 89 4.83 24.59 2.67
C ALA A 89 5.63 25.45 1.65
N PRO A 90 5.50 25.25 0.32
CA PRO A 90 5.16 24.05 -0.46
C PRO A 90 6.43 23.30 -0.90
N SER A 91 6.69 22.12 -0.31
CA SER A 91 7.90 21.35 -0.60
C SER A 91 7.64 20.17 -1.53
N HIS A 92 8.58 19.92 -2.45
CA HIS A 92 8.59 18.73 -3.29
C HIS A 92 8.62 17.41 -2.49
N LEU A 93 9.06 17.45 -1.23
CA LEU A 93 9.11 16.28 -0.33
C LEU A 93 7.71 15.70 -0.04
N LEU A 94 6.72 16.56 0.22
CA LEU A 94 5.37 16.11 0.55
C LEU A 94 4.72 15.39 -0.64
N LYS A 95 4.98 15.90 -1.85
CA LYS A 95 4.58 15.26 -3.11
C LYS A 95 5.25 13.90 -3.29
N VAL A 96 6.55 13.78 -3.02
CA VAL A 96 7.29 12.51 -3.17
C VAL A 96 6.77 11.45 -2.21
N LEU A 97 6.46 11.81 -0.96
CA LEU A 97 5.86 10.88 0.00
C LEU A 97 4.49 10.37 -0.48
N TYR A 98 3.65 11.25 -1.01
CA TYR A 98 2.35 10.88 -1.54
C TYR A 98 2.47 10.00 -2.81
N MET A 99 3.41 10.29 -3.70
CA MET A 99 3.75 9.42 -4.85
C MET A 99 4.20 8.02 -4.38
N LEU A 100 5.08 7.94 -3.38
CA LEU A 100 5.54 6.66 -2.83
C LEU A 100 4.40 5.85 -2.21
N GLN A 101 3.44 6.52 -1.59
CA GLN A 101 2.23 5.89 -1.08
C GLN A 101 1.37 5.31 -2.20
N LEU A 102 1.13 6.08 -3.26
CA LEU A 102 0.36 5.62 -4.41
C LEU A 102 1.04 4.44 -5.13
N PHE A 103 2.36 4.55 -5.34
CA PHE A 103 3.19 3.48 -5.90
C PHE A 103 3.09 2.19 -5.09
N SER A 104 3.16 2.30 -3.75
CA SER A 104 3.10 1.15 -2.85
C SER A 104 1.72 0.51 -2.83
N ASN A 105 0.65 1.30 -2.93
CA ASN A 105 -0.73 0.81 -3.04
C ASN A 105 -0.93 -0.03 -4.31
N TYR A 106 -0.58 0.53 -5.47
CA TYR A 106 -0.67 -0.20 -6.74
C TYR A 106 0.18 -1.48 -6.71
N SER A 107 1.42 -1.39 -6.20
CA SER A 107 2.30 -2.55 -6.05
C SER A 107 1.66 -3.65 -5.20
N SER A 108 1.08 -3.30 -4.03
CA SER A 108 0.39 -4.23 -3.13
C SER A 108 -0.74 -5.00 -3.83
N ILE A 109 -1.57 -4.30 -4.61
CA ILE A 109 -2.66 -4.91 -5.38
C ILE A 109 -2.12 -5.88 -6.45
N TYR A 110 -1.10 -5.46 -7.21
CA TYR A 110 -0.52 -6.29 -8.25
C TYR A 110 0.16 -7.55 -7.71
N TYR A 111 0.94 -7.47 -6.63
CA TYR A 111 1.59 -8.64 -6.04
C TYR A 111 0.57 -9.59 -5.40
N SER A 112 -0.50 -9.07 -4.81
CA SER A 112 -1.61 -9.89 -4.30
C SER A 112 -2.32 -10.64 -5.45
N PHE A 113 -2.55 -9.97 -6.58
CA PHE A 113 -3.11 -10.62 -7.77
C PHE A 113 -2.17 -11.68 -8.36
N LEU A 114 -0.86 -11.40 -8.44
CA LEU A 114 0.16 -12.35 -8.88
C LEU A 114 0.16 -13.62 -8.02
N PHE A 115 0.05 -13.47 -6.70
CA PHE A 115 0.01 -14.61 -5.78
C PHE A 115 -1.22 -15.48 -6.04
N CYS A 116 -2.40 -14.87 -6.20
CA CYS A 116 -3.63 -15.57 -6.54
C CYS A 116 -3.52 -16.32 -7.89
N LEU A 117 -2.99 -15.68 -8.94
CA LEU A 117 -2.77 -16.32 -10.24
C LEU A 117 -1.79 -17.49 -10.15
N THR A 118 -0.70 -17.34 -9.41
CA THR A 118 0.31 -18.40 -9.25
C THR A 118 -0.31 -19.63 -8.60
N ARG A 119 -1.17 -19.43 -7.59
CA ARG A 119 -1.90 -20.53 -6.93
C ARG A 119 -2.89 -21.21 -7.87
N LEU A 120 -3.63 -20.43 -8.66
CA LEU A 120 -4.57 -20.94 -9.66
C LEU A 120 -3.86 -21.82 -10.70
N ILE A 121 -2.77 -21.32 -11.27
CA ILE A 121 -1.96 -22.04 -12.28
C ILE A 121 -1.45 -23.36 -11.72
N ILE A 122 -0.97 -23.37 -10.48
CA ILE A 122 -0.46 -24.61 -9.87
C ILE A 122 -1.57 -25.61 -9.60
N LEU A 123 -2.77 -25.19 -9.22
CA LEU A 123 -3.91 -26.08 -9.06
C LEU A 123 -4.31 -26.74 -10.39
N PHE A 124 -4.40 -25.96 -11.47
CA PHE A 124 -4.74 -26.50 -12.80
C PHE A 124 -3.65 -27.42 -13.37
N ILE A 125 -2.37 -27.09 -13.20
CA ILE A 125 -1.29 -27.91 -13.74
C ILE A 125 -1.04 -29.14 -12.86
N THR A 126 -1.38 -29.15 -11.58
CA THR A 126 -1.24 -30.36 -10.75
C THR A 126 -2.07 -31.54 -11.28
N GLU A 127 -3.15 -31.27 -12.02
CA GLU A 127 -3.91 -32.33 -12.72
C GLU A 127 -3.16 -32.91 -13.94
N SER A 128 -2.25 -32.16 -14.56
CA SER A 128 -1.38 -32.63 -15.65
C SER A 128 0.03 -32.90 -15.11
N HIS A 129 0.42 -34.18 -14.99
CA HIS A 129 1.63 -34.69 -14.29
C HIS A 129 3.03 -34.08 -14.61
N GLU A 130 3.16 -32.98 -15.34
CA GLU A 130 4.43 -32.37 -15.73
C GLU A 130 4.99 -31.35 -14.72
N LYS A 131 5.78 -31.84 -13.75
CA LYS A 131 6.56 -30.99 -12.81
C LYS A 131 7.54 -30.03 -13.50
N HIS A 132 8.02 -30.35 -14.70
CA HIS A 132 8.99 -29.51 -15.43
C HIS A 132 8.34 -28.26 -16.05
N SER A 133 7.12 -28.39 -16.59
CA SER A 133 6.36 -27.29 -17.21
C SER A 133 6.07 -26.15 -16.22
N ASN A 134 5.72 -26.52 -14.97
CA ASN A 134 5.47 -25.58 -13.88
C ASN A 134 6.61 -24.58 -13.59
N LYS A 135 7.87 -25.02 -13.71
CA LYS A 135 9.04 -24.17 -13.43
C LYS A 135 9.20 -23.09 -14.49
N VAL A 136 8.99 -23.44 -15.76
CA VAL A 136 9.12 -22.52 -16.89
C VAL A 136 8.00 -21.48 -16.85
N ILE A 137 6.77 -21.93 -16.56
CA ILE A 137 5.59 -21.05 -16.49
C ILE A 137 5.73 -20.05 -15.34
N CYS A 138 6.12 -20.49 -14.14
CA CYS A 138 6.35 -19.56 -13.03
C CYS A 138 7.43 -18.51 -13.35
N LYS A 139 8.56 -18.95 -13.94
CA LYS A 139 9.66 -18.03 -14.28
C LYS A 139 9.21 -17.01 -15.33
N LYS A 140 8.46 -17.44 -16.36
CA LYS A 140 7.88 -16.55 -17.36
C LYS A 140 6.87 -15.59 -16.74
N LEU A 141 5.98 -16.07 -15.86
CA LEU A 141 4.98 -15.25 -15.19
C LEU A 141 5.65 -14.15 -14.36
N CYS A 142 6.62 -14.50 -13.50
CA CYS A 142 7.35 -13.50 -12.72
C CYS A 142 8.10 -12.52 -13.62
N PHE A 143 8.76 -13.02 -14.68
CA PHE A 143 9.52 -12.17 -15.60
C PHE A 143 8.64 -11.17 -16.37
N VAL A 144 7.40 -11.54 -16.71
CA VAL A 144 6.45 -10.65 -17.39
C VAL A 144 5.74 -9.72 -16.40
N PHE A 145 5.36 -10.22 -15.23
CA PHE A 145 4.62 -9.41 -14.25
C PHE A 145 5.49 -8.35 -13.58
N ILE A 146 6.75 -8.65 -13.23
CA ILE A 146 7.64 -7.68 -12.58
C ILE A 146 7.72 -6.34 -13.35
N PRO A 147 8.00 -6.31 -14.66
CA PRO A 147 8.04 -5.05 -15.40
C PRO A 147 6.66 -4.38 -15.48
N ILE A 148 5.56 -5.15 -15.61
CA ILE A 148 4.20 -4.59 -15.59
C ILE A 148 3.93 -3.88 -14.26
N THR A 149 4.25 -4.53 -13.14
CA THR A 149 4.04 -3.95 -11.80
C THR A 149 4.84 -2.68 -11.54
N LEU A 150 5.98 -2.49 -12.25
CA LEU A 150 6.81 -1.30 -12.11
C LEU A 150 6.34 -0.17 -13.04
N ILE A 151 5.93 -0.51 -14.27
CA ILE A 151 5.54 0.46 -15.30
C ILE A 151 4.18 1.08 -14.99
N THR A 152 3.20 0.28 -14.55
CA THR A 152 1.84 0.78 -14.31
C THR A 152 1.75 1.90 -13.27
N PRO A 153 2.37 1.80 -12.07
CA PRO A 153 2.34 2.90 -11.12
C PRO A 153 3.08 4.14 -11.65
N ILE A 154 4.14 4.00 -12.45
CA ILE A 154 4.85 5.14 -13.05
C ILE A 154 3.94 5.91 -14.04
N ILE A 155 3.15 5.19 -14.85
CA ILE A 155 2.17 5.81 -15.76
C ILE A 155 1.04 6.46 -14.96
N ALA A 156 0.56 5.80 -13.90
CA ALA A 156 -0.45 6.35 -13.02
C ALA A 156 0.07 7.60 -12.30
N ASP A 157 1.30 7.63 -11.81
CA ASP A 157 1.86 8.78 -11.09
C ASP A 157 2.11 9.99 -12.01
N PHE A 158 2.14 9.80 -13.33
CA PHE A 158 2.48 10.86 -14.29
C PHE A 158 1.54 12.09 -14.20
N TYR A 159 0.25 11.90 -13.92
CA TYR A 159 -0.71 13.02 -13.78
C TYR A 159 -0.45 13.90 -12.54
N MET A 160 0.28 13.36 -11.55
CA MET A 160 0.53 14.00 -10.26
C MET A 160 1.86 14.76 -10.22
N ILE A 161 2.65 14.70 -11.30
CA ILE A 161 3.93 15.41 -11.43
C ILE A 161 3.81 16.96 -11.34
N PRO A 162 2.79 17.65 -11.87
CA PRO A 162 2.74 19.11 -11.80
C PRO A 162 2.11 19.65 -10.50
N ALA A 163 1.43 18.81 -9.72
CA ALA A 163 0.62 19.28 -8.61
C ALA A 163 1.49 19.60 -7.38
N PRO A 164 1.50 20.85 -6.87
CA PRO A 164 2.16 21.16 -5.61
C PRO A 164 1.41 20.51 -4.44
N GLY A 165 2.14 19.84 -3.54
CA GLY A 165 1.55 19.33 -2.31
C GLY A 165 1.28 20.47 -1.32
N ALA A 166 0.07 20.53 -0.78
CA ALA A 166 -0.35 21.50 0.22
C ALA A 166 -1.02 20.77 1.40
N CYS A 167 -0.77 21.25 2.63
CA CYS A 167 -1.51 20.77 3.79
C CYS A 167 -2.79 21.58 3.96
N ARG A 168 -3.92 20.89 4.12
CA ARG A 168 -5.20 21.50 4.50
C ARG A 168 -5.62 20.98 5.86
N PRO A 169 -6.15 21.83 6.76
CA PRO A 169 -6.71 21.35 8.02
C PRO A 169 -7.97 20.51 7.76
N LEU A 170 -8.15 19.41 8.51
CA LEU A 170 -9.39 18.62 8.42
C LEU A 170 -10.52 19.32 9.18
N LYS A 171 -11.71 19.33 8.58
CA LYS A 171 -12.97 19.77 9.22
C LYS A 171 -13.38 18.77 10.32
N PRO A 172 -14.25 19.15 11.28
CA PRO A 172 -14.74 18.24 12.33
C PRO A 172 -15.29 16.93 11.73
N PRO A 173 -15.07 15.75 12.34
CA PRO A 173 -14.87 15.46 13.77
C PRO A 173 -13.40 15.21 14.21
N TYR A 174 -12.41 15.65 13.45
CA TYR A 174 -11.00 15.45 13.77
C TYR A 174 -10.49 16.41 14.87
N PRO A 175 -9.47 16.02 15.66
CA PRO A 175 -8.94 16.88 16.72
C PRO A 175 -8.30 18.16 16.16
N PRO A 176 -8.29 19.26 16.92
CA PRO A 176 -7.67 20.52 16.49
C PRO A 176 -6.19 20.31 16.17
N GLY A 177 -5.79 20.66 14.95
CA GLY A 177 -4.44 20.43 14.43
C GLY A 177 -4.34 19.28 13.42
N ALA A 178 -5.38 18.46 13.21
CA ALA A 178 -5.38 17.46 12.16
C ALA A 178 -5.23 18.09 10.76
N ILE A 179 -4.28 17.60 9.98
CA ILE A 179 -4.00 18.05 8.60
C ILE A 179 -4.08 16.89 7.61
N SER A 180 -4.50 17.18 6.38
CA SER A 180 -4.49 16.25 5.26
C SER A 180 -3.51 16.79 4.22
N ILE A 181 -2.75 15.87 3.64
CA ILE A 181 -1.89 16.18 2.50
C ILE A 181 -2.78 16.14 1.25
N SER A 182 -3.08 17.31 0.70
CA SER A 182 -3.79 17.45 -0.57
C SER A 182 -2.83 17.93 -1.66
N TYR A 183 -3.09 17.57 -2.90
CA TYR A 183 -2.36 18.09 -4.05
C TYR A 183 -3.18 19.22 -4.69
N GLY A 184 -2.51 20.27 -5.16
CA GLY A 184 -3.11 21.33 -5.97
C GLY A 184 -3.57 20.82 -7.34
N PRO A 185 -3.97 21.71 -8.28
CA PRO A 185 -4.49 21.27 -9.58
C PRO A 185 -3.49 20.35 -10.30
N SER A 186 -3.94 19.13 -10.63
CA SER A 186 -3.21 18.13 -11.42
C SER A 186 -3.30 18.46 -12.91
N LEU A 187 -2.40 17.87 -13.72
CA LEU A 187 -2.48 17.94 -15.18
C LEU A 187 -3.85 17.34 -15.60
N PHE A 188 -4.61 18.05 -16.44
CA PHE A 188 -5.99 17.71 -16.88
C PHE A 188 -7.13 17.86 -15.84
N ASN A 189 -6.90 18.48 -14.68
CA ASN A 189 -7.95 18.67 -13.67
C ASN A 189 -8.67 17.35 -13.27
N VAL A 190 -7.92 16.24 -13.29
CA VAL A 190 -8.45 14.93 -12.91
C VAL A 190 -8.41 14.86 -11.39
N HIS A 191 -9.55 15.16 -10.78
CA HIS A 191 -9.78 14.92 -9.37
C HIS A 191 -9.97 13.41 -9.16
N SER A 192 -9.18 12.80 -8.27
CA SER A 192 -9.45 11.44 -7.85
C SER A 192 -10.69 11.49 -6.94
N LEU A 193 -11.80 10.90 -7.41
CA LEU A 193 -13.13 10.89 -6.77
C LEU A 193 -13.13 10.43 -5.29
N ILE A 194 -12.04 9.82 -4.82
CA ILE A 194 -11.86 9.39 -3.42
C ILE A 194 -11.69 10.58 -2.47
N PHE A 195 -11.17 11.73 -2.93
CA PHE A 195 -10.92 12.91 -2.08
C PHE A 195 -12.01 13.99 -2.12
N ASP A 196 -12.89 13.96 -3.13
CA ASP A 196 -13.97 14.93 -3.30
C ASP A 196 -15.04 14.83 -2.21
N ILE A 197 -15.14 13.71 -1.47
CA ILE A 197 -16.10 13.58 -0.36
C ILE A 197 -15.76 14.56 0.78
N SER A 198 -14.49 14.95 0.95
CA SER A 198 -14.12 15.96 1.96
C SER A 198 -14.38 17.41 1.51
N ASP A 199 -14.42 17.65 0.19
CA ASP A 199 -14.75 18.96 -0.39
C ASP A 199 -16.26 19.10 -0.71
N MET A 200 -17.04 18.00 -0.76
CA MET A 200 -18.51 17.98 -0.98
C MET A 200 -19.35 18.36 0.26
N CYS A 201 -18.73 18.94 1.30
CA CYS A 201 -19.43 19.71 2.34
C CYS A 201 -19.19 21.24 2.19
N PRO A 202 -19.67 21.90 1.12
CA PRO A 202 -19.78 23.36 1.06
C PRO A 202 -21.19 23.87 1.44
N PHE A 203 -22.11 23.02 1.90
CA PHE A 203 -23.52 23.41 2.13
C PHE A 203 -23.89 23.82 3.57
N LEU A 204 -22.92 24.06 4.46
CA LEU A 204 -23.20 24.45 5.86
C LEU A 204 -22.58 25.81 6.26
N ASP A 205 -22.20 26.63 5.28
CA ASP A 205 -21.69 27.99 5.50
C ASP A 205 -22.57 29.04 4.78
N LYS A 206 -23.88 28.97 5.05
CA LYS A 206 -24.80 30.10 4.84
C LYS A 206 -25.50 30.41 6.16
N ASN A 207 -24.84 31.26 6.94
CA ASN A 207 -25.47 32.33 7.70
C ASN A 207 -24.57 33.56 7.62
#